data_AF-A0A836VCD3-F1
#
_entry.id   AF-A0A836VCD3-F1
#
_cell.length_a   1.000
_cell.length_b   1.000
_cell.length_c   1.000
_cell.angle_alpha   90.00
_cell.angle_beta   90.00
_cell.angle_gamma   90.00
#
_symmetry.space_group_name_H-M   'P 1'
#
loop_
_entity.id
_entity.type
_entity.pdbx_description
1 polymer ?
#
loop_
_entity_poly.entity_id
_entity_poly.type
_entity_poly.pdbx_seq_one_letter_code
_entity_poly.pdbx_strand_id
1 'polypeptide(L)'
;MKNANAKKQILLALVAFLTLPMVALNCQPAQAIISDPGVIDQLQKRKAALQTREFYLMRDTDDLLRKKEDIRRNNDADAPTQLNEVCRKIDAKAWELQQVRLDIRDVNTRLL
;
A
#
# COMPACT_ATOMS: atom_id res chain seq x y z
N MET A 1 1.30 -42.54 -13.14
CA MET A 1 2.06 -41.30 -13.40
C MET A 1 1.19 -40.26 -14.12
N LYS A 2 0.17 -39.67 -13.47
CA LYS A 2 -0.74 -38.70 -14.09
C LYS A 2 -0.94 -37.43 -13.22
N ASN A 3 0.12 -36.86 -12.66
CA ASN A 3 -0.03 -35.75 -11.70
C ASN A 3 0.96 -34.57 -11.85
N ALA A 4 1.75 -34.57 -12.92
CA ALA A 4 2.69 -33.46 -13.19
C ALA A 4 2.11 -32.39 -14.12
N ASN A 5 1.19 -32.77 -15.02
CA ASN A 5 0.59 -31.84 -15.99
C ASN A 5 -0.46 -30.92 -15.37
N ALA A 6 -1.27 -31.41 -14.43
CA ALA A 6 -2.27 -30.59 -13.73
C ALA A 6 -1.62 -29.49 -12.89
N LYS A 7 -0.50 -29.79 -12.22
CA LYS A 7 0.25 -28.80 -11.43
C LYS A 7 0.85 -27.69 -12.29
N LYS A 8 1.35 -28.02 -13.49
CA LYS A 8 1.85 -27.02 -14.46
C LYS A 8 0.73 -26.13 -14.99
N GLN A 9 -0.46 -26.67 -15.25
CA GLN A 9 -1.60 -25.88 -15.72
C GLN A 9 -2.16 -24.94 -14.65
N ILE A 10 -2.22 -25.38 -13.38
CA ILE A 10 -2.62 -24.53 -12.26
C ILE A 10 -1.58 -23.41 -12.03
N LEU A 11 -0.29 -23.73 -12.11
CA LEU A 11 0.77 -22.73 -11.96
C LEU A 11 0.74 -21.70 -13.11
N LEU A 12 0.47 -22.13 -14.34
CA LEU A 12 0.33 -21.22 -15.49
C LEU A 12 -0.89 -20.31 -15.35
N ALA A 13 -2.02 -20.83 -14.85
CA ALA A 13 -3.23 -20.06 -14.59
C ALA A 13 -3.02 -19.04 -13.47
N LEU A 14 -2.26 -19.39 -12.42
CA LEU A 14 -1.94 -18.49 -11.32
C LEU A 14 -1.01 -17.35 -11.76
N VAL A 15 -0.01 -17.66 -12.59
CA VAL A 15 0.90 -16.65 -13.15
C VAL A 15 0.17 -15.74 -14.13
N ALA A 16 -0.72 -16.27 -14.98
CA ALA A 16 -1.54 -15.45 -15.87
C ALA A 16 -2.48 -14.49 -15.11
N PHE A 17 -2.99 -14.90 -13.94
CA PHE A 17 -3.79 -14.05 -13.06
C PHE A 17 -2.95 -12.98 -12.34
N LEU A 18 -1.69 -13.30 -12.00
CA LEU A 18 -0.74 -12.37 -11.36
C LEU A 18 -0.09 -11.38 -12.35
N THR A 19 -0.03 -11.70 -13.65
CA THR A 19 0.60 -10.86 -14.68
C THR A 19 -0.38 -10.13 -15.59
N LEU A 20 -1.70 -10.26 -15.38
CA LEU A 20 -2.68 -9.45 -16.10
C LEU A 20 -2.66 -8.02 -15.54
N PRO A 21 -2.19 -7.01 -16.30
CA PRO A 21 -2.49 -5.64 -15.95
C PRO A 21 -4.01 -5.48 -16.08
N MET A 22 -4.65 -4.94 -15.04
CA MET A 22 -6.04 -4.47 -15.09
C MET A 22 -6.16 -3.37 -16.15
N VAL A 23 -6.25 -3.75 -17.41
CA VAL A 23 -6.61 -2.88 -18.52
C VAL A 23 -8.07 -3.16 -18.81
N ALA A 24 -8.85 -2.08 -18.81
CA ALA A 24 -10.29 -1.99 -19.06
C ALA A 24 -11.23 -2.27 -17.88
N LEU A 25 -11.36 -1.27 -17.02
CA LEU A 25 -12.68 -0.78 -16.61
C LEU A 25 -12.84 0.65 -17.15
N ASN A 26 -13.16 0.73 -18.43
CA ASN A 26 -13.63 1.94 -19.09
C ASN A 26 -15.14 2.06 -18.84
N CYS A 27 -15.53 2.88 -17.86
CA CYS A 27 -16.83 3.52 -17.77
C CYS A 27 -16.79 4.56 -16.65
N GLN A 28 -16.24 5.74 -16.95
CA GLN A 28 -16.64 6.94 -16.21
C GLN A 28 -17.87 7.49 -16.92
N PRO A 29 -19.09 7.46 -16.34
CA PRO A 29 -20.00 8.53 -16.64
C PRO A 29 -19.28 9.79 -16.17
N ALA A 30 -19.01 10.73 -17.08
CA ALA A 30 -18.60 12.07 -16.72
C ALA A 30 -19.76 12.67 -15.90
N GLN A 31 -19.72 12.45 -14.58
CA GLN A 31 -20.54 13.18 -13.66
C GLN A 31 -19.91 14.56 -13.62
N ALA A 32 -20.49 15.50 -14.38
CA ALA A 32 -20.19 16.90 -14.21
C ALA A 32 -20.69 17.28 -12.80
N ILE A 33 -19.90 16.98 -11.77
CA ILE A 33 -20.13 17.50 -10.44
C ILE A 33 -19.80 18.98 -10.58
N ILE A 34 -20.84 19.81 -10.67
CA ILE A 34 -20.75 21.25 -10.41
C ILE A 34 -20.38 21.34 -8.92
N SER A 35 -19.11 21.07 -8.62
CA SER A 35 -18.55 21.16 -7.29
C SER A 35 -18.21 22.63 -7.12
N ASP A 36 -18.73 23.26 -6.07
CA ASP A 36 -18.30 24.58 -5.65
C ASP A 36 -16.75 24.64 -5.66
N PRO A 37 -16.13 25.64 -6.30
CA PRO A 37 -14.68 25.81 -6.30
C PRO A 37 -14.04 25.69 -4.91
N GLY A 38 -14.74 26.10 -3.85
CA GLY A 38 -14.29 25.94 -2.47
C GLY A 38 -14.16 24.48 -2.01
N VAL A 39 -15.06 23.60 -2.46
CA VAL A 39 -15.01 22.17 -2.15
C VAL A 39 -13.84 21.49 -2.89
N ILE A 40 -13.58 21.90 -4.14
CA ILE A 40 -12.45 21.38 -4.92
C ILE A 40 -11.13 21.76 -4.26
N ASP A 41 -10.96 23.03 -3.86
CA ASP A 41 -9.75 23.50 -3.17
C ASP A 41 -9.52 22.75 -1.85
N GLN A 42 -10.58 22.51 -1.07
CA GLN A 42 -10.50 21.70 0.15
C GLN A 42 -10.07 20.25 -0.13
N LEU A 43 -10.64 19.61 -1.15
CA LEU A 43 -10.27 18.25 -1.54
C LEU A 43 -8.82 18.17 -2.05
N GLN A 44 -8.36 19.17 -2.81
CA GLN A 44 -6.97 19.25 -3.26
C GLN A 44 -5.99 19.44 -2.10
N LYS A 45 -6.29 20.33 -1.14
CA LYS A 45 -5.50 20.51 0.08
C LYS A 45 -5.43 19.22 0.90
N ARG A 46 -6.58 18.54 1.06
CA ARG A 46 -6.63 17.25 1.76
C ARG A 46 -5.80 16.18 1.06
N LYS A 47 -5.88 16.09 -0.28
CA LYS A 47 -5.06 15.18 -1.08
C LYS A 47 -3.57 15.43 -0.87
N ALA A 48 -3.12 16.69 -0.94
CA ALA A 48 -1.73 17.05 -0.72
C ALA A 48 -1.25 16.64 0.68
N ALA A 49 -2.05 16.92 1.72
CA ALA A 49 -1.72 16.51 3.09
C ALA A 49 -1.61 14.99 3.25
N LEU A 50 -2.52 14.23 2.63
CA LEU A 50 -2.48 12.77 2.64
C LEU A 50 -1.26 12.21 1.90
N GLN A 51 -0.88 12.79 0.75
CA GLN A 51 0.32 12.39 0.00
C GLN A 51 1.60 12.68 0.79
N THR A 52 1.68 13.82 1.48
CA THR A 52 2.78 14.13 2.39
C THR A 52 2.86 13.10 3.52
N ARG A 53 1.72 12.74 4.13
CA ARG A 53 1.68 11.71 5.18
C ARG A 53 2.11 10.34 4.66
N GLU A 54 1.63 9.93 3.49
CA GLU A 54 2.04 8.69 2.83
C GLU A 54 3.56 8.63 2.65
N PHE A 55 4.17 9.71 2.16
CA PHE A 55 5.62 9.81 1.99
C PHE A 55 6.39 9.58 3.31
N TYR A 56 5.96 10.24 4.38
CA TYR A 56 6.61 10.07 5.69
C TYR A 56 6.40 8.66 6.26
N LEU A 57 5.23 8.05 6.07
CA LEU A 57 4.99 6.67 6.51
C LEU A 57 5.86 5.65 5.77
N MET A 58 6.06 5.84 4.47
CA MET A 58 6.96 5.00 3.69
C MET A 58 8.41 5.15 4.18
N ARG A 59 8.86 6.39 4.41
CA ARG A 59 10.20 6.66 4.94
C ARG A 59 10.41 6.05 6.34
N ASP A 60 9.47 6.24 7.26
CA ASP A 60 9.53 5.65 8.60
C ASP A 60 9.61 4.12 8.53
N THR A 61 8.87 3.51 7.60
CA THR A 61 8.87 2.06 7.38
C THR A 61 10.24 1.59 6.89
N ASP A 62 10.88 2.31 5.95
CA ASP A 62 12.22 2.00 5.48
C ASP A 62 13.26 2.10 6.60
N ASP A 63 13.17 3.12 7.46
CA ASP A 63 14.05 3.29 8.61
C ASP A 63 13.87 2.16 9.65
N LEU A 64 12.63 1.71 9.89
CA LEU A 64 12.35 0.55 10.74
C LEU A 64 12.89 -0.76 10.14
N LEU A 65 12.80 -0.94 8.83
CA LEU A 65 13.35 -2.10 8.13
C LEU A 65 14.87 -2.15 8.22
N ARG A 66 15.55 -1.00 8.08
CA ARG A 66 17.00 -0.89 8.32
C ARG A 66 17.34 -1.27 9.76
N LYS A 67 16.64 -0.71 10.73
CA LYS A 67 16.84 -1.01 12.15
C LYS A 67 16.65 -2.50 12.46
N LYS A 68 15.64 -3.14 11.86
CA LYS A 68 15.42 -4.59 11.98
C LYS A 68 16.63 -5.38 11.49
N GLU A 69 17.21 -5.00 10.34
CA GLU A 69 18.39 -5.67 9.81
C GLU A 69 19.65 -5.40 10.65
N ASP A 70 19.79 -4.20 11.23
CA ASP A 70 20.89 -3.88 12.14
C ASP A 70 20.83 -4.75 13.41
N ILE A 71 19.65 -4.88 14.03
CA ILE A 71 19.43 -5.76 15.20
C ILE A 71 19.75 -7.21 14.84
N ARG A 72 19.34 -7.68 13.65
CA ARG A 72 19.62 -9.04 13.18
C ARG A 72 21.12 -9.30 13.02
N ARG A 73 21.90 -8.28 12.64
CA ARG A 73 23.35 -8.38 12.43
C ARG A 73 24.16 -8.32 13.72
N ASN A 74 23.72 -7.54 14.72
CA ASN A 74 24.48 -7.32 15.94
C ASN A 74 24.48 -8.51 16.92
N ASN A 75 23.55 -9.47 16.77
CA ASN A 75 23.49 -10.72 17.53
C ASN A 75 23.53 -10.53 19.07
N ASP A 76 22.85 -9.48 19.54
CA ASP A 76 22.72 -9.16 20.96
C ASP A 76 21.79 -10.13 21.70
N ALA A 77 22.01 -10.32 23.01
CA ALA A 77 21.13 -11.16 23.84
C ALA A 77 19.66 -10.67 23.85
N ASP A 78 19.46 -9.35 23.74
CA ASP A 78 18.14 -8.72 23.69
C ASP A 78 17.55 -8.60 22.27
N ALA A 79 18.25 -9.10 21.24
CA ALA A 79 17.83 -9.00 19.85
C ALA A 79 16.40 -9.53 19.61
N PRO A 80 15.94 -10.66 20.19
CA PRO A 80 14.57 -11.15 19.98
C PRO A 80 13.51 -10.15 20.45
N THR A 81 13.70 -9.54 21.62
CA THR A 81 12.77 -8.56 22.19
C THR A 81 12.73 -7.29 21.34
N GLN A 82 13.90 -6.79 20.94
CA GLN A 82 14.00 -5.60 20.08
C GLN A 82 13.40 -5.85 18.69
N LEU A 83 13.62 -7.04 18.13
CA LEU A 83 13.08 -7.43 16.82
C LEU A 83 11.54 -7.50 16.87
N ASN A 84 10.97 -8.08 17.92
CA ASN A 84 9.52 -8.11 18.13
C ASN A 84 8.92 -6.71 18.22
N GLU A 85 9.56 -5.79 18.95
CA GLU A 85 9.11 -4.40 19.05
C GLU A 85 9.16 -3.67 17.70
N VAL A 86 10.23 -3.87 16.93
CA VAL A 86 10.37 -3.28 15.59
C VAL A 86 9.35 -3.86 14.63
N CYS A 87 9.11 -5.17 14.64
CA CYS A 87 8.06 -5.81 13.84
C CYS A 87 6.68 -5.24 14.16
N ARG A 88 6.34 -5.08 15.45
CA ARG A 88 5.07 -4.46 15.86
C ARG A 88 4.91 -3.03 15.32
N LYS A 89 5.99 -2.25 15.31
CA LYS A 89 5.99 -0.89 14.75
C LYS A 89 5.81 -0.90 13.23
N ILE A 90 6.44 -1.85 12.53
CA ILE A 90 6.27 -2.03 11.09
C ILE A 90 4.81 -2.36 10.77
N ASP A 91 4.19 -3.28 11.51
CA ASP A 91 2.79 -3.66 11.30
C ASP A 91 1.84 -2.47 11.52
N ALA A 92 2.08 -1.69 12.58
CA ALA A 92 1.31 -0.48 12.85
C ALA A 92 1.44 0.56 11.72
N LYS A 93 2.66 0.78 11.22
CA LYS A 93 2.92 1.71 10.10
C LYS A 93 2.31 1.20 8.79
N ALA A 94 2.35 -0.11 8.53
CA ALA A 94 1.73 -0.71 7.36
C ALA A 94 0.21 -0.54 7.37
N TRP A 95 -0.43 -0.72 8.54
CA TRP A 95 -1.85 -0.46 8.72
C TRP A 95 -2.20 1.01 8.47
N GLU A 96 -1.45 1.93 9.06
CA GLU A 96 -1.65 3.38 8.87
C GLU A 96 -1.49 3.79 7.40
N LEU A 97 -0.47 3.25 6.72
CA LEU A 97 -0.24 3.49 5.29
C LEU A 97 -1.41 2.99 4.43
N GLN A 98 -1.98 1.83 4.76
CA GLN A 98 -3.15 1.31 4.06
C GLN A 98 -4.36 2.24 4.24
N GLN A 99 -4.59 2.76 5.45
CA GLN A 99 -5.67 3.72 5.69
C GLN A 99 -5.48 5.01 4.89
N VAL A 100 -4.27 5.57 4.88
CA VAL A 100 -3.97 6.78 4.10
C VAL A 100 -4.20 6.56 2.61
N ARG A 101 -3.81 5.41 2.06
CA ARG A 101 -4.05 5.08 0.64
C ARG A 101 -5.53 4.96 0.30
N LEU A 102 -6.34 4.42 1.22
CA LEU A 102 -7.79 4.36 1.05
C LEU A 102 -8.40 5.77 1.06
N ASP A 103 -7.95 6.64 1.95
CA ASP A 103 -8.39 8.04 2.02
C ASP A 103 -8.01 8.81 0.75
N ILE A 104 -6.79 8.62 0.22
CA ILE A 104 -6.36 9.23 -1.05
C ILE A 104 -7.28 8.77 -2.19
N ARG A 105 -7.63 7.48 -2.22
CA ARG A 105 -8.56 6.93 -3.22
C ARG A 105 -9.94 7.57 -3.12
N ASP A 106 -10.50 7.69 -1.91
CA ASP A 106 -11.79 8.35 -1.68
C ASP A 106 -11.76 9.82 -2.13
N VAL A 107 -10.71 10.57 -1.78
CA VAL A 107 -10.54 11.96 -2.23
C VAL A 107 -10.43 12.05 -3.76
N ASN A 108 -9.70 11.14 -4.40
CA ASN A 108 -9.61 11.11 -5.86
C ASN A 108 -10.96 10.80 -6.51
N THR A 109 -11.76 9.88 -5.95
CA THR A 109 -13.10 9.57 -6.46
C THR A 109 -14.04 10.79 -6.37
N ARG A 110 -13.89 11.63 -5.35
CA ARG A 110 -14.68 12.87 -5.19
C ARG A 110 -14.22 14.05 -6.06
N LEU A 111 -13.01 13.96 -6.62
CA LEU A 111 -12.44 14.96 -7.52
C LEU A 111 -12.70 14.67 -9.00
N LEU A 112 -13.20 13.47 -9.33
CA LEU A 112 -13.60 13.03 -10.67
C LEU A 112 -15.03 13.43 -10.99
#